data_AF-A0A7X8X624-F1
#
_entry.id   AF-A0A7X8X624-F1
#
_cell.length_a   1.000
_cell.length_b   1.000
_cell.length_c   1.000
_cell.angle_alpha   90.00
_cell.angle_beta   90.00
_cell.angle_gamma   90.00
#
_symmetry.space_group_name_H-M   'P 1'
#
loop_
_entity.id
_entity.type
_entity.pdbx_description
1 polymer ?
#
loop_
_entity_poly.entity_id
_entity_poly.type
_entity_poly.pdbx_seq_one_letter_code
_entity_poly.pdbx_strand_id
1 'polypeptide(L)' 'MLTLLNKARVEKGLKPLVMNESLRASARVRSTEIVELFDHVRPDGSSIVTAVSIPWTYFGENIAAGHPNPISVYNG' A
#
# COMPACT_ATOMS: atom_id res chain seq x y z
N MET A 1 3.39 1.94 9.89
CA MET A 1 3.61 0.86 8.91
C MET A 1 5.02 0.91 8.31
N LEU A 2 5.40 1.95 7.54
CA LEU A 2 6.70 1.98 6.84
C LEU A 2 7.92 1.65 7.73
N THR A 3 7.97 2.18 8.96
CA THR A 3 9.05 1.89 9.92
C THR A 3 9.16 0.40 10.24
N LEU A 4 8.03 -0.27 10.49
CA LEU A 4 7.96 -1.70 10.80
C LEU A 4 8.41 -2.54 9.58
N LEU A 5 7.92 -2.18 8.39
CA LEU A 5 8.32 -2.81 7.13
C LEU A 5 9.83 -2.66 6.88
N ASN A 6 10.37 -1.45 7.07
CA ASN A 6 11.79 -1.20 6.87
C ASN A 6 12.68 -1.95 7.87
N LYS A 7 12.24 -2.09 9.12
CA LYS A 7 12.92 -2.95 10.10
C LYS A 7 13.04 -4.37 9.58
N ALA A 8 11.94 -4.96 9.13
CA ALA A 8 11.95 -6.32 8.60
C ALA A 8 12.71 -6.49 7.28
N ARG A 9 12.71 -5.47 6.42
CA ARG A 9 13.55 -5.46 5.20
C ARG A 9 15.02 -5.54 5.56
N VAL A 10 15.47 -4.74 6.53
CA VAL A 10 16.86 -4.74 6.99
C VAL A 10 17.24 -6.07 7.64
N GLU A 11 16.34 -6.67 8.45
CA GLU A 11 16.56 -8.01 9.03
C GLU A 11 16.75 -9.10 7.95
N LYS A 12 16.14 -8.93 6.77
CA LYS A 12 16.30 -9.81 5.61
C LYS A 12 17.43 -9.41 4.65
N GLY A 13 18.28 -8.44 5.03
CA GLY A 13 19.39 -7.96 4.19
C GLY A 13 18.97 -7.08 3.01
N LEU A 14 17.73 -6.57 3.00
CA LEU A 14 17.21 -5.69 1.96
C LEU A 14 17.38 -4.21 2.34
N LYS A 15 17.57 -3.36 1.34
CA LYS A 15 17.60 -1.90 1.55
C LYS A 15 16.22 -1.39 2.02
N PRO A 16 16.17 -0.43 2.97
CA PRO A 16 14.91 0.20 3.38
C PRO A 16 14.28 0.96 2.20
N LEU A 17 12.95 1.07 2.22
CA LEU A 17 12.20 1.90 1.29
C LEU A 17 12.15 3.35 1.78
N VAL A 18 12.04 4.28 0.84
CA VAL A 18 11.84 5.71 1.10
C VAL A 18 10.36 6.06 0.92
N MET A 19 9.82 6.86 1.83
CA MET A 19 8.44 7.36 1.69
C MET A 19 8.36 8.31 0.49
N ASN A 20 7.39 8.06 -0.39
CA ASN A 20 7.01 9.01 -1.44
C ASN A 20 5.62 9.59 -1.10
N GLU A 21 5.55 10.90 -0.94
CA GLU A 21 4.33 11.57 -0.47
C GLU A 21 3.17 11.48 -1.47
N SER A 22 3.45 11.57 -2.77
CA SER A 22 2.43 11.42 -3.81
C SER A 22 1.89 9.99 -3.85
N LEU A 23 2.75 8.98 -3.72
CA LEU A 23 2.31 7.58 -3.63
C LEU A 23 1.49 7.33 -2.35
N ARG A 24 1.86 7.98 -1.24
CA ARG A 24 1.07 7.92 0.01
C ARG A 24 -0.32 8.55 -0.17
N ALA A 25 -0.42 9.64 -0.95
CA ALA A 25 -1.72 10.23 -1.30
C ALA A 25 -2.57 9.30 -2.17
N SER A 26 -1.97 8.66 -3.19
CA SER A 26 -2.63 7.61 -3.98
C SER A 26 -3.12 6.45 -3.12
N ALA A 27 -2.28 5.94 -2.21
CA ALA A 27 -2.67 4.87 -1.28
C ALA A 27 -3.81 5.27 -0.34
N ARG A 28 -3.93 6.56 0.00
CA ARG A 28 -5.05 7.08 0.80
C ARG A 28 -6.36 7.06 0.03
N VAL A 29 -6.38 7.51 -1.22
CA VAL A 29 -7.56 7.39 -2.11
C VAL A 29 -8.02 5.94 -2.15
N ARG A 30 -7.07 5.03 -2.36
CA ARG A 30 -7.32 3.59 -2.38
C ARG A 30 -7.88 3.06 -1.07
N SER A 31 -7.34 3.48 0.07
CA SER A 31 -7.86 3.04 1.37
C SER A 31 -9.34 3.40 1.59
N THR A 32 -9.83 4.50 1.02
CA THR A 32 -11.25 4.86 1.07
C THR A 32 -12.09 3.98 0.14
N GLU A 33 -11.63 3.75 -1.08
CA GLU A 33 -12.29 2.91 -2.08
C GLU A 33 -12.37 1.43 -1.65
N ILE A 34 -11.36 0.93 -0.93
CA ILE A 34 -11.29 -0.45 -0.45
C ILE A 34 -12.37 -0.77 0.59
N VAL A 35 -12.92 0.25 1.26
CA VAL A 35 -14.07 0.08 2.17
C VAL A 35 -15.33 -0.32 1.39
N GLU A 36 -15.49 0.18 0.16
CA GLU A 36 -16.60 -0.17 -0.74
C GLU A 36 -16.35 -1.49 -1.45
N LEU A 37 -15.13 -1.70 -1.96
CA LEU A 37 -14.73 -2.91 -2.69
C LEU A 37 -13.32 -3.34 -2.30
N PHE A 38 -13.21 -4.45 -1.56
CA PHE A 38 -11.92 -5.04 -1.16
C PHE A 38 -11.28 -5.82 -2.33
N ASP A 39 -10.79 -5.09 -3.33
CA ASP A 39 -10.16 -5.62 -4.55
C ASP A 39 -9.04 -4.68 -5.05
N HIS A 40 -8.17 -5.19 -5.93
CA HIS A 40 -7.19 -4.40 -6.69
C HIS A 40 -7.79 -3.72 -7.94
N VAL A 41 -9.06 -3.99 -8.24
CA VAL A 41 -9.88 -3.19 -9.13
C VAL A 41 -10.56 -2.10 -8.32
N ARG A 42 -10.62 -0.89 -8.88
CA ARG A 42 -11.28 0.24 -8.25
C ARG A 42 -12.81 0.08 -8.36
N PRO A 43 -13.62 0.69 -7.49
CA PRO A 43 -15.09 0.54 -7.53
C PRO A 43 -15.72 0.95 -8.87
N ASP A 44 -15.10 1.89 -9.58
CA ASP A 44 -15.50 2.32 -10.93
C ASP A 44 -15.10 1.32 -12.05
N GLY A 45 -14.50 0.18 -11.71
CA GLY A 45 -14.01 -0.83 -12.63
C GLY A 45 -12.64 -0.53 -13.23
N SER A 46 -12.03 0.63 -12.94
CA SER A 46 -10.70 0.97 -13.42
C SER A 46 -9.61 0.19 -12.68
N SER A 47 -8.47 0.00 -13.34
CA SER A 47 -7.31 -0.66 -12.73
C SER A 47 -6.70 0.21 -11.64
N ILE A 48 -6.15 -0.41 -10.60
CA ILE A 48 -5.35 0.26 -9.57
C ILE A 48 -4.27 1.21 -10.12
N VAL A 49 -3.71 0.91 -11.30
CA VAL A 49 -2.65 1.74 -11.89
C VAL A 49 -3.10 3.18 -12.10
N THR A 50 -4.40 3.42 -12.31
CA THR A 50 -4.93 4.77 -12.54
C THR A 50 -4.95 5.62 -11.28
N ALA A 51 -4.82 5.02 -10.10
CA ALA A 51 -4.67 5.77 -8.84
C ALA A 51 -3.24 6.28 -8.63
N VAL A 52 -2.23 5.70 -9.31
CA VAL A 52 -0.81 6.05 -9.15
C VAL A 52 -0.41 7.12 -10.17
N SER A 53 -0.16 8.34 -9.69
CA SER A 53 0.08 9.52 -10.53
C SER A 53 1.56 9.93 -10.64
N ILE A 54 2.48 9.07 -10.22
CA ILE A 54 3.94 9.31 -10.31
C ILE A 54 4.56 8.42 -11.39
N PRO A 55 5.73 8.79 -11.97
CA PRO A 55 6.48 7.88 -12.83
C PRO A 55 6.93 6.63 -12.06
N TRP A 56 6.78 5.45 -12.66
CA TRP A 56 7.19 4.18 -12.10
C TRP A 56 7.62 3.19 -13.19
N THR A 57 8.42 2.19 -12.82
CA THR A 57 8.80 1.07 -13.69
C THR A 57 8.12 -0.22 -13.25
N TYR A 58 7.97 -0.40 -11.94
CA TYR A 58 7.21 -1.46 -11.31
C TYR A 58 6.48 -0.89 -10.09
N PHE A 59 5.28 -1.37 -9.81
CA PHE A 59 4.54 -1.03 -8.61
C PHE A 59 3.81 -2.28 -8.07
N GLY A 60 3.42 -2.24 -6.80
CA GLY A 60 2.59 -3.26 -6.18
C GLY A 60 1.73 -2.64 -5.08
N GLU A 61 0.57 -3.23 -4.83
CA GLU A 61 -0.38 -2.81 -3.80
C GLU A 61 -0.61 -3.97 -2.83
N ASN A 62 -0.49 -3.71 -1.51
CA ASN A 62 -0.96 -4.61 -0.47
C ASN A 62 -2.14 -3.93 0.23
N ILE A 63 -3.28 -4.63 0.32
CA ILE A 63 -4.50 -4.12 0.95
C ILE A 63 -4.86 -4.99 2.16
N ALA A 64 -5.37 -4.37 3.22
CA ALA A 64 -5.79 -5.06 4.44
C ALA A 64 -6.96 -4.31 5.09
N ALA A 65 -7.94 -5.07 5.60
CA ALA A 65 -9.11 -4.55 6.29
C ALA A 65 -9.40 -5.39 7.55
N GLY A 66 -10.12 -4.83 8.53
CA GLY A 66 -10.54 -5.55 9.74
C GLY A 66 -9.46 -5.78 10.81
N HIS A 67 -8.26 -5.22 10.64
CA HIS A 67 -7.16 -5.38 11.59
C HIS A 67 -7.16 -4.27 12.66
N PRO A 68 -6.96 -4.59 13.96
CA PRO A 68 -7.04 -3.60 15.04
C PRO A 68 -5.85 -2.64 15.09
N ASN A 69 -4.70 -3.00 14.49
CA ASN A 69 -3.50 -2.15 14.52
C ASN A 69 -2.49 -2.49 13.40
N PRO A 70 -1.48 -1.63 13.14
CA PRO A 70 -0.50 -1.86 12.08
C PRO A 70 0.38 -3.10 12.24
N ILE A 71 0.58 -3.60 13.47
CA ILE A 71 1.37 -4.82 13.70
C ILE A 71 0.59 -6.04 13.24
N SER A 72 -0.71 -6.11 13.56
CA SER A 72 -1.58 -7.18 13.06
C SER A 72 -1.64 -7.22 11.54
N VAL A 73 -1.69 -6.06 10.87
CA VAL A 73 -1.64 -5.98 9.39
C VAL A 73 -0.34 -6.54 8.83
N TYR A 74 0.78 -6.30 9.50
CA TYR A 74 2.08 -6.75 9.03
C TYR A 74 2.31 -8.26 9.20
N ASN A 75 1.65 -8.88 10.18
CA ASN A 75 1.79 -10.30 10.50
C ASN A 75 0.77 -11.21 9.77
N GLY A 76 -0.24 -10.63 9.12
CA GLY A 76 -1.21 -11.37 8.30
C GLY A 76 -0.70 -11.58 6.88
#